data_AF-A0A2E3U4B0-F1
#
_entry.id   AF-A0A2E3U4B0-F1
#
_cell.length_a   1.000
_cell.length_b   1.000
_cell.length_c   1.000
_cell.angle_alpha   90.00
_cell.angle_beta   90.00
_cell.angle_gamma   90.00
#
_symmetry.space_group_name_H-M   'P 1'
#
loop_
_entity.id
_entity.type
_entity.pdbx_description
1 polymer ?
#
loop_
_entity_poly.entity_id
_entity_poly.type
_entity_poly.pdbx_seq_one_letter_code
_entity_poly.pdbx_strand_id
1 'polypeptide(L)'
;MASTASGQQQHPLGLYLKIWILLFVLSAFSYMVDYYDVQGFWRWTLVLFFMVLKSGFILAIFMHVVWERMALALTILGPPLILLLLIFFMAFEGNYTQDARVQYFGHDADRSPLHVEH
;
A
#
# COMPACT_ATOMS: atom_id res chain seq x y z
N MET A 1 12.86 26.36 -42.88
CA MET A 1 13.45 25.49 -41.85
C MET A 1 13.63 26.31 -40.58
N ALA A 2 12.75 26.13 -39.60
CA ALA A 2 12.99 26.56 -38.22
C ALA A 2 11.98 25.81 -37.32
N SER A 3 12.47 24.74 -36.68
CA SER A 3 11.71 23.94 -35.74
C SER A 3 11.91 24.52 -34.34
N THR A 4 10.90 25.21 -33.81
CA THR A 4 10.83 25.58 -32.39
C THR A 4 9.65 24.86 -31.76
N ALA A 5 9.87 23.59 -31.43
CA ALA A 5 9.01 22.85 -30.50
C ALA A 5 9.43 23.24 -29.07
N SER A 6 8.91 24.37 -28.60
CA SER A 6 9.07 24.86 -27.25
C SER A 6 8.12 24.13 -26.29
N GLY A 7 8.69 23.43 -25.31
CA GLY A 7 8.11 23.40 -23.96
C GLY A 7 7.28 22.18 -23.58
N GLN A 8 7.80 20.96 -23.74
CA GLN A 8 7.40 19.89 -22.83
C GLN A 8 8.20 20.04 -21.54
N GLN A 9 7.50 20.40 -20.46
CA GLN A 9 7.94 20.27 -19.08
C GLN A 9 8.14 18.78 -18.75
N GLN A 10 9.11 18.14 -19.41
CA GLN A 10 9.52 16.78 -19.20
C GLN A 10 10.35 16.77 -17.92
N HIS A 11 9.79 16.15 -16.88
CA HIS A 11 10.46 15.91 -15.62
C HIS A 11 11.92 15.53 -15.88
N PRO A 12 12.88 16.32 -15.38
CA PRO A 12 14.26 16.25 -15.81
C PRO A 12 14.78 14.84 -15.56
N LEU A 13 15.15 14.14 -16.64
CA LEU A 13 15.74 12.80 -16.61
C LEU A 13 16.91 12.69 -15.61
N GLY A 14 17.61 13.81 -15.40
CA GLY A 14 18.68 13.93 -14.41
C GLY A 14 18.25 13.79 -12.95
N LEU A 15 16.98 14.05 -12.61
CA LEU A 15 16.45 13.84 -11.27
C LEU A 15 16.41 12.32 -10.99
N TYR A 16 15.74 11.55 -11.84
CA TYR A 16 15.65 10.09 -11.71
C TYR A 16 17.02 9.40 -11.61
N LEU A 17 17.99 9.83 -12.42
CA LEU A 17 19.33 9.25 -12.42
C LEU A 17 20.09 9.54 -11.10
N LYS A 18 19.97 10.74 -10.54
CA LYS A 18 20.51 11.06 -9.20
C LYS A 18 19.91 10.17 -8.12
N ILE A 19 18.61 9.93 -8.19
CA ILE A 19 17.87 9.19 -7.16
C ILE A 19 18.15 7.70 -7.27
N TRP A 20 18.30 7.20 -8.49
CA TRP A 20 18.75 5.84 -8.74
C TRP A 20 20.13 5.59 -8.14
N ILE A 21 21.09 6.50 -8.35
CA ILE A 21 22.41 6.41 -7.72
C ILE A 21 22.30 6.49 -6.19
N LEU A 22 21.47 7.38 -5.67
CA LEU A 22 21.27 7.51 -4.22
C LEU A 22 20.69 6.23 -3.60
N LEU A 23 19.68 5.63 -4.23
CA LEU A 23 19.07 4.36 -3.82
C LEU A 23 20.09 3.22 -3.86
N PHE A 24 20.97 3.20 -4.88
CA PHE A 24 22.05 2.23 -4.98
C PHE A 24 23.03 2.35 -3.80
N VAL A 25 23.52 3.58 -3.54
CA VAL A 25 24.41 3.86 -2.42
C VAL A 25 23.76 3.49 -1.09
N LEU A 26 22.50 3.87 -0.90
CA LEU A 26 21.74 3.57 0.30
C LEU A 26 21.55 2.05 0.51
N SER A 27 21.30 1.31 -0.56
CA SER A 27 21.22 -0.15 -0.50
C SER A 27 22.57 -0.78 -0.16
N ALA A 28 23.68 -0.22 -0.65
CA ALA A 28 25.02 -0.68 -0.30
C ALA A 28 25.33 -0.42 1.18
N PHE A 29 24.95 0.74 1.73
CA PHE A 29 25.09 1.01 3.16
C PHE A 29 24.24 0.07 4.03
N SER A 30 22.99 -0.19 3.63
CA SER A 30 22.13 -1.16 4.33
C SER A 30 22.77 -2.55 4.37
N TYR A 31 23.36 -3.00 3.26
CA TYR A 31 24.05 -4.28 3.19
C TYR A 31 25.33 -4.31 4.03
N MET A 32 26.08 -3.21 4.04
CA MET A 32 27.31 -3.09 4.83
C MET A 32 27.03 -3.18 6.34
N VAL A 33 25.88 -2.68 6.79
CA VAL A 33 25.43 -2.80 8.18
C VAL A 33 25.14 -4.25 8.56
N ASP A 34 24.50 -5.01 7.67
CA ASP A 34 24.32 -6.45 7.87
C ASP A 34 25.67 -7.19 7.87
N TYR A 35 26.67 -6.72 7.10
CA TYR A 35 28.00 -7.31 7.06
C TYR A 35 28.81 -7.10 8.36
N TYR A 36 28.63 -5.97 9.05
CA TYR A 36 29.36 -5.68 10.30
C TYR A 36 28.81 -6.43 11.53
N ASP A 37 27.84 -7.33 11.35
CA ASP A 37 27.26 -8.21 12.39
C ASP A 37 26.99 -7.46 13.72
N VAL A 38 26.37 -6.28 13.59
CA VAL A 38 26.12 -5.38 14.73
C VAL A 38 25.07 -6.03 15.63
N GLN A 39 25.48 -6.60 16.76
CA GLN A 39 24.56 -7.30 17.67
C GLN A 39 23.74 -6.33 18.56
N GLY A 40 22.51 -6.73 18.88
CA GLY A 40 21.64 -6.01 19.81
C GLY A 40 20.81 -4.88 19.19
N PHE A 41 20.55 -3.82 19.98
CA PHE A 41 19.65 -2.71 19.62
C PHE A 41 20.08 -1.96 18.36
N TRP A 42 21.40 -1.85 18.13
CA TRP A 42 21.94 -1.17 16.95
C TRP A 42 21.51 -1.79 15.63
N ARG A 43 21.33 -3.13 15.57
CA ARG A 43 20.81 -3.79 14.36
C ARG A 43 19.40 -3.33 14.04
N TRP A 44 18.53 -3.30 15.05
CA TRP A 44 17.13 -2.90 14.88
C TRP A 44 17.02 -1.45 14.44
N THR A 45 17.76 -0.54 15.09
CA THR A 45 17.73 0.88 14.73
C THR A 45 18.23 1.10 13.31
N LEU A 46 19.36 0.49 12.92
CA LEU A 46 19.93 0.72 11.59
C LEU A 46 19.07 0.07 10.51
N VAL A 47 18.59 -1.16 10.68
CA VAL A 47 17.70 -1.81 9.71
C VAL A 47 16.43 -0.98 9.49
N LEU A 48 15.77 -0.56 10.57
CA LEU A 48 14.59 0.30 10.47
C LEU A 48 14.92 1.65 9.82
N PHE A 49 16.06 2.24 10.15
CA PHE A 49 16.51 3.49 9.54
C PHE A 49 16.70 3.35 8.03
N PHE A 50 17.45 2.35 7.55
CA PHE A 50 17.64 2.12 6.12
C PHE A 50 16.33 1.74 5.40
N MET A 51 15.44 1.03 6.09
CA MET A 51 14.15 0.62 5.55
C MET A 51 13.21 1.81 5.34
N VAL A 52 13.11 2.71 6.32
CA VAL A 52 12.37 3.97 6.18
C VAL A 52 13.03 4.88 5.15
N LEU A 53 14.35 5.00 5.16
CA LEU A 53 15.04 5.92 4.26
C LEU A 53 14.86 5.51 2.79
N LYS A 54 15.02 4.22 2.45
CA LYS A 54 14.87 3.78 1.05
C LYS A 54 13.41 3.80 0.60
N SER A 55 12.48 3.35 1.45
CA SER A 55 11.05 3.35 1.10
C SER A 55 10.49 4.77 1.00
N GLY A 56 10.88 5.66 1.92
CA GLY A 56 10.56 7.08 1.87
C GLY A 56 11.07 7.76 0.61
N PHE A 57 12.28 7.41 0.14
CA PHE A 57 12.82 7.92 -1.12
C PHE A 57 12.03 7.44 -2.35
N ILE A 58 11.63 6.17 -2.37
CA ILE A 58 10.79 5.61 -3.44
C ILE A 58 9.43 6.31 -3.45
N LEU A 59 8.80 6.50 -2.29
CA LEU A 59 7.53 7.21 -2.17
C LEU A 59 7.65 8.67 -2.63
N ALA A 60 8.65 9.40 -2.14
CA ALA A 60 8.81 10.82 -2.46
C ALA A 60 8.93 11.09 -3.97
N ILE A 61 9.53 10.15 -4.72
CA ILE A 61 10.02 10.41 -6.08
C ILE A 61 9.29 9.57 -7.11
N PHE A 62 9.22 8.26 -6.94
CA PHE A 62 8.48 7.40 -7.87
C PHE A 62 6.97 7.53 -7.67
N MET A 63 6.53 7.82 -6.44
CA MET A 63 5.13 8.02 -6.12
C MET A 63 4.71 9.51 -6.12
N HIS A 64 5.60 10.42 -6.56
CA HIS A 64 5.29 11.82 -6.87
C HIS A 64 4.63 12.62 -5.71
N VAL A 65 5.05 12.35 -4.47
CA VAL A 65 4.54 12.95 -3.21
C VAL A 65 4.66 14.46 -3.10
N VAL A 66 5.53 15.06 -3.91
CA VAL A 66 5.70 16.50 -3.90
C VAL A 66 4.72 17.22 -4.83
N TRP A 67 4.11 16.54 -5.81
CA TRP A 67 3.41 17.24 -6.90
C TRP A 67 1.88 17.19 -6.86
N GLU A 68 1.25 16.09 -6.41
CA GLU A 68 -0.22 16.04 -6.30
C GLU A 68 -0.69 15.27 -5.06
N ARG A 69 -1.15 16.03 -4.06
CA ARG A 69 -1.59 15.55 -2.73
C ARG A 69 -2.76 14.55 -2.81
N MET A 70 -3.64 14.72 -3.80
CA MET A 70 -4.85 13.93 -3.95
C MET A 70 -4.59 12.53 -4.52
N ALA A 71 -3.64 12.40 -5.46
CA ALA A 71 -3.32 11.13 -6.08
C ALA A 71 -2.83 10.09 -5.04
N LEU A 72 -2.06 10.53 -4.05
CA LEU A 72 -1.52 9.66 -3.01
C LEU A 72 -2.51 9.22 -1.95
N ALA A 73 -3.39 10.13 -1.53
CA ALA A 73 -4.50 9.76 -0.68
C ALA A 73 -5.33 8.67 -1.39
N LEU A 74 -5.59 8.83 -2.69
CA LEU A 74 -6.34 7.84 -3.44
C LEU A 74 -5.56 6.54 -3.71
N THR A 75 -4.25 6.56 -3.95
CA THR A 75 -3.49 5.32 -4.19
C THR A 75 -3.27 4.49 -2.93
N ILE A 76 -3.07 5.13 -1.77
CA ILE A 76 -2.83 4.42 -0.50
C ILE A 76 -4.14 4.06 0.19
N LEU A 77 -5.10 5.00 0.26
CA LEU A 77 -6.39 4.77 0.91
C LEU A 77 -7.43 4.16 -0.04
N GLY A 78 -7.31 4.33 -1.35
CA GLY A 78 -8.30 3.84 -2.32
C GLY A 78 -8.48 2.32 -2.30
N PRO A 79 -7.41 1.50 -2.42
CA PRO A 79 -7.53 0.05 -2.37
C PRO A 79 -8.19 -0.46 -1.08
N PRO A 80 -7.77 -0.06 0.14
CA PRO A 80 -8.45 -0.51 1.35
C PRO A 80 -9.85 0.05 1.50
N LEU A 81 -10.13 1.28 1.03
CA LEU A 81 -11.45 1.91 1.16
C LEU A 81 -12.49 1.27 0.23
N ILE A 82 -12.11 0.90 -1.00
CA ILE A 82 -12.96 0.13 -1.91
C ILE A 82 -13.26 -1.26 -1.33
N LEU A 83 -12.25 -1.93 -0.76
CA LEU A 83 -12.43 -3.22 -0.10
C LEU A 83 -13.39 -3.11 1.09
N LEU A 84 -13.23 -2.10 1.95
CA LEU A 84 -14.14 -1.86 3.07
C LEU A 84 -15.56 -1.56 2.61
N LEU A 85 -15.72 -0.75 1.56
CA LEU A 85 -17.02 -0.48 0.96
C LEU A 85 -17.68 -1.76 0.42
N LEU A 86 -16.92 -2.61 -0.26
CA LEU A 86 -17.40 -3.90 -0.77
C LEU A 86 -17.86 -4.82 0.36
N ILE A 87 -17.05 -4.95 1.41
CA ILE A 87 -17.39 -5.75 2.61
C ILE A 87 -18.66 -5.21 3.26
N PHE A 88 -18.78 -3.88 3.39
CA PHE A 88 -19.95 -3.23 3.97
C PHE A 88 -21.23 -3.54 3.16
N PHE A 89 -21.17 -3.39 1.83
CA PHE A 89 -22.29 -3.72 0.95
C PHE A 89 -22.67 -5.21 1.05
N MET A 90 -21.68 -6.10 1.03
CA MET A 90 -21.91 -7.55 1.09
C MET A 90 -22.51 -7.97 2.44
N ALA A 91 -22.09 -7.35 3.55
CA ALA A 91 -22.68 -7.58 4.86
C ALA A 91 -24.14 -7.13 4.91
N PHE A 92 -24.46 -5.97 4.31
CA PHE A 92 -25.81 -5.44 4.26
C PHE A 92 -26.76 -6.33 3.42
N GLU A 93 -26.31 -6.75 2.25
CA GLU A 93 -27.00 -7.71 1.38
C GLU A 93 -27.19 -9.07 2.07
N GLY A 94 -26.16 -9.53 2.80
CA GLY A 94 -26.21 -10.76 3.59
C GLY A 94 -27.34 -10.74 4.62
N ASN A 95 -27.47 -9.65 5.37
CA ASN A 95 -28.55 -9.47 6.36
C ASN A 95 -29.93 -9.45 5.69
N TYR A 96 -30.08 -8.72 4.59
CA TYR A 96 -31.33 -8.68 3.81
C TYR A 96 -31.74 -10.08 3.31
N THR A 97 -30.77 -10.84 2.81
CA THR A 97 -30.98 -12.19 2.32
C THR A 97 -31.35 -13.16 3.45
N GLN A 98 -30.78 -12.99 4.64
CA GLN A 98 -31.15 -13.78 5.82
C GLN A 98 -32.58 -13.46 6.28
N ASP A 99 -32.92 -12.17 6.42
CA ASP A 99 -34.25 -11.72 6.85
C ASP A 99 -35.35 -12.19 5.88
N ALA A 100 -35.10 -12.10 4.57
CA ALA A 100 -36.01 -12.64 3.55
C ALA A 100 -36.20 -14.17 3.68
N ARG A 101 -35.16 -14.93 4.04
CA ARG A 101 -35.30 -16.38 4.28
C ARG A 101 -36.15 -16.71 5.49
N VAL A 102 -35.98 -15.96 6.57
CA VAL A 102 -36.77 -16.13 7.79
C VAL A 102 -38.25 -15.81 7.50
N GLN A 103 -38.52 -14.70 6.81
CA GLN A 103 -39.89 -14.24 6.54
C GLN A 103 -40.65 -15.09 5.51
N TYR A 104 -40.00 -15.48 4.41
CA TYR A 104 -40.68 -16.18 3.30
C TYR A 104 -40.53 -17.70 3.33
N PHE A 105 -39.45 -18.22 3.92
CA PHE A 105 -39.16 -19.66 3.96
C PHE A 105 -39.22 -20.26 5.38
N GLY A 106 -39.56 -19.47 6.40
CA GLY A 106 -39.77 -19.94 7.77
C GLY A 106 -38.51 -20.50 8.43
N HIS A 107 -37.33 -20.05 8.00
CA HIS A 107 -36.05 -20.50 8.56
C HIS A 107 -35.82 -19.87 9.94
N ASP A 108 -35.40 -20.66 10.93
CA ASP A 108 -35.06 -20.13 12.27
C ASP A 108 -33.73 -19.37 12.22
N ALA A 109 -33.74 -18.08 12.54
CA ALA A 109 -32.53 -17.24 12.56
C ALA A 109 -31.49 -17.67 13.61
N ASP A 110 -31.93 -18.43 14.63
CA ASP A 110 -31.14 -18.84 15.81
C ASP A 110 -30.92 -20.38 15.84
N ARG A 111 -30.92 -21.04 14.68
CA ARG A 111 -30.69 -22.50 14.65
C ARG A 111 -29.24 -22.83 14.97
N SER A 112 -28.97 -23.33 16.18
CA SER A 112 -27.69 -23.94 16.52
C SER A 112 -27.42 -25.17 15.63
N PRO A 113 -26.19 -25.37 15.13
CA PRO A 113 -25.86 -26.53 14.31
C PRO A 113 -26.20 -27.80 15.08
N LEU A 114 -27.03 -28.67 14.47
CA LEU A 114 -27.45 -29.91 15.11
C LEU A 114 -26.21 -30.77 15.36
N HIS A 115 -26.04 -31.22 16.60
CA HIS A 115 -25.00 -32.19 16.94
C HIS A 115 -25.33 -33.50 16.20
N VAL A 116 -24.52 -33.83 15.20
CA VAL A 116 -24.67 -35.07 14.43
C VAL A 116 -23.94 -36.16 15.21
N GLU A 117 -24.68 -36.93 15.99
CA GLU A 117 -24.18 -38.17 16.59
C GLU A 117 -23.91 -39.16 15.44
N HIS A 118 -22.65 -39.54 15.27
CA HIS A 118 -22.21 -40.56 14.31
C HIS A 118 -22.35 -41.97 14.88
#